data_AF-A0A4S2E7M6-F1
#
_entry.id   AF-A0A4S2E7M6-F1
#
_cell.length_a   1.000
_cell.length_b   1.000
_cell.length_c   1.000
_cell.angle_alpha   90.00
_cell.angle_beta   90.00
_cell.angle_gamma   90.00
#
_symmetry.space_group_name_H-M   'P 1'
#
loop_
_entity.id
_entity.type
_entity.pdbx_description
1 polymer ?
#
loop_
_entity_poly.entity_id
_entity_poly.type
_entity_poly.pdbx_seq_one_letter_code
_entity_poly.pdbx_strand_id
1 'polypeptide(L)'
;PVILVAVDAYDNITEGEARDQIDQVLNRLIREGQALGVNIVITANRINSLRATMLANINKRLSLYMVDKDEYKSMQGYQALIQSPIPGRGQIELEEILDFQAYLPTKQADVLASAKELRELAEVMSDIWTGDLPAKVPMLPKVISTKFLFKNKKVQAMREKSEFPIGFDKESAEVVGYIPKQTKYFMALSDTPEQDEYFENTVLENFSYLKGKVKTIVFDLSGKYTEQTDVFDNVIGVDDIGMMVKKLGSEIEKRAVTGEHRPIYIYIPEAEQLAQKIMLSVDDLQVLLQKGYLVGIHLIFSADQKAMSSGFQDISKLLRNSIPAGLIGSKLSDQNLIKVTSSYREPFVGQDESNLFIGREVTKVKLASEVD
;
A
#
# COMPACT_ATOMS: atom_id res chain seq x y z
N PRO A 1 8.21 -2.93 24.54
CA PRO A 1 6.86 -2.47 24.97
C PRO A 1 5.94 -3.69 25.02
N VAL A 2 5.06 -3.78 26.02
CA VAL A 2 3.99 -4.79 26.01
C VAL A 2 2.87 -4.26 25.12
N ILE A 3 2.39 -5.09 24.20
CA ILE A 3 1.27 -4.74 23.31
C ILE A 3 0.02 -5.45 23.82
N LEU A 4 -1.08 -4.72 23.99
CA LEU A 4 -2.39 -5.28 24.32
C LEU A 4 -3.33 -5.08 23.13
N VAL A 5 -3.80 -6.17 22.54
CA VAL A 5 -4.83 -6.16 21.50
C VAL A 5 -6.18 -6.43 22.16
N ALA A 6 -7.03 -5.41 22.24
CA ALA A 6 -8.39 -5.53 22.78
C ALA A 6 -9.39 -5.68 21.63
N VAL A 7 -10.12 -6.80 21.60
CA VAL A 7 -11.18 -7.08 20.64
C VAL A 7 -12.51 -7.16 21.39
N ASP A 8 -13.36 -6.17 21.19
CA ASP A 8 -14.69 -6.15 21.80
C ASP A 8 -15.75 -6.70 20.84
N ALA A 9 -16.71 -7.45 21.37
CA ALA A 9 -17.82 -8.07 20.68
C ALA A 9 -17.39 -8.85 19.41
N TYR A 10 -16.49 -9.82 19.57
CA TYR A 10 -15.97 -10.63 18.46
C TYR A 10 -17.09 -11.34 17.66
N ASP A 11 -18.23 -11.65 18.31
CA ASP A 11 -19.41 -12.21 17.67
C ASP A 11 -20.10 -11.29 16.65
N ASN A 12 -19.80 -9.99 16.65
CA ASN A 12 -20.31 -9.05 15.64
C ASN A 12 -19.56 -9.10 14.31
N ILE A 13 -18.44 -9.81 14.23
CA ILE A 13 -17.67 -9.93 12.99
C ILE A 13 -18.45 -10.80 12.00
N THR A 14 -18.90 -10.17 10.91
CA THR A 14 -19.69 -10.82 9.86
C THR A 14 -18.89 -11.93 9.17
N GLU A 15 -19.51 -13.10 8.99
CA GLU A 15 -18.90 -14.23 8.28
C GLU A 15 -18.48 -13.86 6.85
N GLY A 16 -17.35 -14.39 6.40
CA GLY A 16 -16.78 -14.14 5.08
C GLY A 16 -15.25 -14.02 5.10
N GLU A 17 -14.67 -13.64 3.97
CA GLU A 17 -13.21 -13.61 3.81
C GLU A 17 -12.52 -12.64 4.78
N ALA A 18 -13.17 -11.51 5.09
CA ALA A 18 -12.64 -10.56 6.06
C ALA A 18 -12.52 -11.18 7.47
N ARG A 19 -13.52 -11.98 7.88
CA ARG A 19 -13.46 -12.71 9.14
C ARG A 19 -12.37 -13.77 9.12
N ASP A 20 -12.22 -14.51 8.02
CA ASP A 20 -11.18 -15.53 7.91
C ASP A 20 -9.77 -14.92 8.05
N GLN A 21 -9.53 -13.75 7.47
CA GLN A 21 -8.27 -13.01 7.64
C GLN A 21 -8.07 -12.55 9.09
N ILE A 22 -9.10 -11.97 9.72
CA ILE A 22 -9.05 -11.58 11.14
C ILE A 22 -8.77 -12.80 12.01
N ASP A 23 -9.45 -13.93 11.76
CA ASP A 23 -9.28 -15.17 12.49
C ASP A 23 -7.86 -15.71 12.37
N GLN A 24 -7.28 -15.63 11.17
CA GLN A 24 -5.91 -16.07 10.93
C GLN A 24 -4.91 -15.23 11.73
N VAL A 25 -5.08 -13.91 11.75
CA VAL A 25 -4.24 -12.99 12.52
C VAL A 25 -4.43 -13.22 14.02
N LEU A 26 -5.66 -13.24 14.52
CA LEU A 26 -5.95 -13.45 15.94
C LEU A 26 -5.44 -14.80 16.43
N ASN A 27 -5.68 -15.89 15.71
CA ASN A 27 -5.15 -17.22 16.09
C ASN A 27 -3.61 -17.20 16.20
N ARG A 28 -2.93 -16.54 15.26
CA ARG A 28 -1.47 -16.41 15.31
C ARG A 28 -1.03 -15.62 16.53
N LEU A 29 -1.67 -14.48 16.80
CA LEU A 29 -1.35 -13.65 17.96
C LEU A 29 -1.63 -14.38 19.29
N ILE A 30 -2.73 -15.13 19.41
CA ILE A 30 -3.04 -15.88 20.64
C ILE A 30 -1.97 -16.95 20.88
N ARG A 31 -1.53 -17.66 19.83
CA ARG A 31 -0.57 -18.76 19.93
C ARG A 31 0.88 -18.29 20.14
N GLU A 32 1.31 -17.27 19.42
CA GLU A 32 2.72 -16.85 19.35
C GLU A 32 3.00 -15.54 20.09
N GLY A 33 1.97 -14.72 20.33
CA GLY A 33 2.11 -13.36 20.84
C GLY A 33 2.68 -13.27 22.25
N GLN A 34 2.28 -14.19 23.15
CA GLN A 34 2.70 -14.14 24.55
C GLN A 34 4.22 -14.15 24.71
N ALA A 35 4.92 -14.97 23.93
CA ALA A 35 6.39 -15.07 23.95
C ALA A 35 7.08 -13.79 23.44
N LEU A 36 6.37 -12.96 22.68
CA LEU A 36 6.84 -11.69 22.13
C LEU A 36 6.35 -10.47 22.94
N GLY A 37 5.64 -10.68 24.05
CA GLY A 37 5.05 -9.60 24.85
C GLY A 37 3.78 -8.99 24.24
N VAL A 38 3.11 -9.70 23.32
CA VAL A 38 1.82 -9.33 22.74
C VAL A 38 0.72 -10.14 23.44
N ASN A 39 -0.16 -9.45 24.14
CA ASN A 39 -1.30 -10.02 24.86
C ASN A 39 -2.60 -9.64 24.17
N ILE A 40 -3.62 -10.48 24.30
CA ILE A 40 -4.93 -10.24 23.69
C ILE A 40 -6.02 -10.41 24.74
N VAL A 41 -6.99 -9.52 24.71
CA VAL A 41 -8.26 -9.64 25.44
C VAL A 41 -9.38 -9.62 24.41
N ILE A 42 -10.22 -10.65 24.43
CA ILE A 42 -11.35 -10.81 23.50
C ILE A 42 -12.63 -10.95 24.32
N THR A 43 -13.68 -10.22 23.96
CA THR A 43 -15.03 -10.41 24.50
C THR A 43 -15.94 -11.01 23.42
N ALA A 44 -16.87 -11.86 23.84
CA ALA A 44 -17.91 -12.43 22.98
C ALA A 44 -19.13 -12.77 23.84
N ASN A 45 -20.34 -12.60 23.29
CA ASN A 45 -21.57 -12.95 24.03
C ASN A 45 -21.81 -14.47 24.12
N ARG A 46 -21.26 -15.24 23.18
CA ARG A 46 -21.40 -16.70 23.11
C ARG A 46 -20.05 -17.34 22.92
N ILE A 47 -19.76 -18.38 23.70
CA ILE A 47 -18.48 -19.08 23.59
C ILE A 47 -18.26 -19.72 22.21
N ASN A 48 -19.34 -20.23 21.62
CA ASN A 48 -19.33 -20.90 20.32
C ASN A 48 -19.06 -19.94 19.14
N SER A 49 -19.09 -18.62 19.36
CA SER A 49 -18.70 -17.66 18.33
C SER A 49 -17.19 -17.72 18.07
N LEU A 50 -16.38 -18.00 19.10
CA LEU A 50 -14.93 -18.15 18.97
C LEU A 50 -14.58 -19.48 18.29
N ARG A 51 -13.61 -19.46 17.37
CA ARG A 51 -13.09 -20.69 16.74
C ARG A 51 -12.46 -21.59 17.81
N ALA A 52 -12.66 -22.90 17.68
CA ALA A 52 -12.10 -23.88 18.63
C ALA A 52 -10.56 -23.76 18.80
N THR A 53 -9.85 -23.40 17.73
CA THR A 53 -8.40 -23.14 17.77
C THR A 53 -8.03 -21.96 18.65
N MET A 54 -8.86 -20.91 18.71
CA MET A 54 -8.64 -19.76 19.59
C MET A 54 -8.86 -20.19 21.04
N LEU A 55 -10.01 -20.84 21.32
CA LEU A 55 -10.37 -21.29 22.67
C LEU A 55 -9.30 -22.19 23.31
N ALA A 56 -8.68 -23.06 22.52
CA ALA A 56 -7.61 -23.95 22.98
C ALA A 56 -6.33 -23.22 23.43
N ASN A 57 -6.09 -22.01 22.93
CA ASN A 57 -4.89 -21.21 23.25
C ASN A 57 -5.19 -20.02 24.19
N ILE A 58 -6.44 -19.82 24.60
CA ILE A 58 -6.81 -18.80 25.59
C ILE A 58 -6.63 -19.38 26.99
N ASN A 59 -5.57 -18.92 27.67
CA ASN A 59 -5.11 -19.43 28.97
C ASN A 59 -5.95 -18.95 30.16
N LYS A 60 -6.63 -17.79 30.05
CA LYS A 60 -7.45 -17.22 31.12
C LYS A 60 -8.80 -16.81 30.57
N ARG A 61 -9.85 -17.25 31.27
CA ARG A 61 -11.24 -17.14 30.86
C ARG A 61 -12.01 -16.50 32.00
N LEU A 62 -12.71 -15.40 31.72
CA LEU A 62 -13.57 -14.71 32.68
C LEU A 62 -15.01 -14.88 32.21
N SER A 63 -15.79 -15.71 32.89
CA SER A 63 -17.19 -15.95 32.54
C SER A 63 -18.07 -15.01 33.36
N LEU A 64 -18.68 -14.00 32.73
CA LEU A 64 -19.75 -13.23 33.36
C LEU A 64 -21.06 -14.03 33.38
N TYR A 65 -22.12 -13.42 33.91
CA TYR A 65 -23.44 -14.02 33.86
C TYR A 65 -23.89 -14.34 32.41
N MET A 66 -24.07 -15.63 32.13
CA MET A 66 -24.67 -16.21 30.93
C MET A 66 -26.06 -16.77 31.26
N VAL A 67 -27.01 -16.59 30.33
CA VAL A 67 -28.39 -17.09 30.46
C VAL A 67 -28.44 -18.60 30.33
N ASP A 68 -27.68 -19.15 29.38
CA ASP A 68 -27.56 -20.61 29.19
C ASP A 68 -26.54 -21.18 30.17
N LYS A 69 -26.97 -22.15 30.98
CA LYS A 69 -26.12 -22.79 31.98
C LYS A 69 -25.12 -23.77 31.38
N ASP A 70 -25.42 -24.31 30.20
CA ASP A 70 -24.53 -25.27 29.54
C ASP A 70 -23.29 -24.57 28.93
N GLU A 71 -23.36 -23.26 28.67
CA GLU A 71 -22.20 -22.46 28.26
C GLU A 71 -21.15 -22.32 29.37
N TYR A 72 -21.54 -22.35 30.65
CA TYR A 72 -20.54 -22.38 31.73
C TYR A 72 -19.74 -23.68 31.75
N LYS A 73 -20.39 -24.81 31.47
CA LYS A 73 -19.72 -26.12 31.44
C LYS A 73 -18.73 -26.21 30.28
N SER A 74 -19.05 -25.63 29.13
CA SER A 74 -18.11 -25.59 28.00
C SER A 74 -16.93 -24.65 28.25
N MET A 75 -17.10 -23.61 29.07
CA MET A 75 -16.06 -22.63 29.37
C MET A 75 -15.12 -23.05 30.50
N GLN A 76 -15.68 -23.54 31.62
CA GLN A 76 -15.00 -23.79 32.89
C GLN A 76 -15.09 -25.27 33.36
N GLY A 77 -15.77 -26.14 32.60
CA GLY A 77 -15.91 -27.56 32.95
C GLY A 77 -17.00 -27.86 33.97
N TYR A 78 -16.98 -29.08 34.54
CA TYR A 78 -18.03 -29.58 35.45
C TYR A 78 -18.12 -28.84 36.79
N GLN A 79 -17.06 -28.15 37.20
CA GLN A 79 -17.01 -27.40 38.46
C GLN A 79 -17.63 -26.00 38.33
N ALA A 80 -18.15 -25.64 37.15
CA ALA A 80 -18.66 -24.31 36.91
C ALA A 80 -19.83 -23.94 37.83
N LEU A 81 -19.74 -22.75 38.43
CA LEU A 81 -20.70 -22.25 39.40
C LEU A 81 -21.87 -21.55 38.68
N ILE A 82 -23.09 -21.71 39.21
CA ILE A 82 -24.27 -21.01 38.68
C ILE A 82 -24.22 -19.56 39.19
N GLN A 83 -24.08 -18.60 38.28
CA GLN A 83 -24.03 -17.18 38.63
C GLN A 83 -25.42 -16.56 38.79
N SER A 84 -25.51 -15.58 39.70
CA SER A 84 -26.68 -14.69 39.79
C SER A 84 -26.66 -13.63 38.69
N PRO A 85 -27.82 -13.16 38.19
CA PRO A 85 -27.93 -12.15 37.13
C PRO A 85 -27.61 -10.73 37.63
N ILE A 86 -26.40 -10.54 38.18
CA ILE A 86 -25.91 -9.26 38.69
C ILE A 86 -24.83 -8.76 37.71
N PRO A 87 -24.96 -7.57 37.13
CA PRO A 87 -23.93 -7.00 36.25
C PRO A 87 -22.55 -6.98 36.93
N GLY A 88 -21.52 -7.42 36.20
CA GLY A 88 -20.15 -7.56 36.71
C GLY A 88 -19.90 -8.82 37.55
N ARG A 89 -20.92 -9.61 37.88
CA ARG A 89 -20.73 -10.91 38.53
C ARG A 89 -20.27 -11.96 37.53
N GLY A 90 -19.30 -12.76 37.93
CA GLY A 90 -18.76 -13.82 37.10
C GLY A 90 -17.93 -14.83 37.89
N GLN A 91 -17.25 -15.70 37.16
CA GLN A 91 -16.32 -16.70 37.67
C GLN A 91 -15.03 -16.74 36.86
N ILE A 92 -13.94 -17.11 37.53
CA ILE A 92 -12.61 -17.24 36.94
C ILE A 92 -11.93 -18.49 37.48
N GLU A 93 -11.21 -19.21 36.61
CA GLU A 93 -10.35 -20.32 37.01
C GLU A 93 -8.93 -19.81 37.39
N LEU A 94 -8.60 -19.96 38.68
CA LEU A 94 -7.26 -19.77 39.21
C LEU A 94 -6.64 -21.13 39.56
N GLU A 95 -6.57 -21.49 40.84
CA GLU A 95 -6.30 -22.86 41.30
C GLU A 95 -7.60 -23.67 41.41
N GLU A 96 -8.69 -22.97 41.70
CA GLU A 96 -10.07 -23.44 41.69
C GLU A 96 -10.96 -22.40 40.99
N ILE A 97 -12.23 -22.76 40.74
CA ILE A 97 -13.20 -21.84 40.19
C ILE A 97 -13.72 -20.92 41.31
N LEU A 98 -13.49 -19.63 41.15
CA LEU A 98 -13.90 -18.61 42.11
C LEU A 98 -14.94 -17.68 41.52
N ASP A 99 -15.96 -17.37 42.32
CA ASP A 99 -16.89 -16.28 42.04
C ASP A 99 -16.21 -14.93 42.28
N PHE A 100 -16.46 -13.97 41.39
CA PHE A 100 -16.00 -12.60 41.55
C PHE A 100 -17.10 -11.59 41.22
N GLN A 101 -16.89 -10.37 41.72
CA GLN A 101 -17.63 -9.19 41.32
C GLN A 101 -16.63 -8.20 40.73
N ALA A 102 -16.78 -7.88 39.45
CA ALA A 102 -15.89 -6.94 38.75
C ALA A 102 -15.96 -5.57 39.42
N TYR A 103 -14.78 -4.98 39.65
CA TYR A 103 -14.71 -3.58 40.03
C TYR A 103 -15.21 -2.70 38.89
N LEU A 104 -15.86 -1.60 39.26
CA LEU A 104 -16.08 -0.52 38.32
C LEU A 104 -14.74 0.16 38.00
N PRO A 105 -14.57 0.68 36.78
CA PRO A 105 -13.35 1.39 36.40
C PRO A 105 -13.20 2.74 37.13
N THR A 106 -14.26 3.23 37.77
CA THR A 106 -14.29 4.44 38.60
C THR A 106 -15.08 4.17 39.88
N LYS A 107 -15.07 5.13 40.83
CA LYS A 107 -15.88 5.03 42.04
C LYS A 107 -17.38 5.31 41.80
N GLN A 108 -17.75 5.77 40.61
CA GLN A 108 -19.10 6.20 40.29
C GLN A 108 -19.93 5.02 39.75
N ALA A 109 -21.12 4.82 40.33
CA ALA A 109 -22.11 3.90 39.76
C ALA A 109 -22.85 4.50 38.55
N ASP A 110 -22.95 5.83 38.47
CA ASP A 110 -23.55 6.52 37.34
C ASP A 110 -22.64 6.53 36.11
N VAL A 111 -23.19 6.22 34.94
CA VAL A 111 -22.43 6.06 33.69
C VAL A 111 -21.82 7.38 33.23
N LEU A 112 -22.55 8.50 33.33
CA LEU A 112 -22.06 9.80 32.88
C LEU A 112 -20.95 10.31 33.80
N ALA A 113 -21.12 10.14 35.11
CA ALA A 113 -20.10 10.46 36.11
C ALA A 113 -18.84 9.60 35.92
N SER A 114 -18.99 8.29 35.68
CA SER A 114 -17.87 7.39 35.39
C SER A 114 -17.13 7.79 34.11
N ALA A 115 -17.87 8.11 33.03
CA ALA A 115 -17.25 8.57 31.78
C ALA A 115 -16.51 9.91 31.94
N LYS A 116 -16.97 10.79 32.84
CA LYS A 116 -16.27 12.04 33.15
C LYS A 116 -14.96 11.76 33.92
N GLU A 117 -15.03 10.96 34.98
CA GLU A 117 -13.86 10.60 35.81
C GLU A 117 -12.79 9.86 34.98
N LEU A 118 -13.19 9.00 34.03
CA LEU A 118 -12.25 8.35 33.10
C LEU A 118 -11.55 9.33 32.14
N ARG A 119 -12.25 10.38 31.68
CA ARG A 119 -11.63 11.43 30.84
C ARG A 119 -10.63 12.25 31.66
N GLU A 120 -11.01 12.64 32.87
CA GLU A 120 -10.13 13.36 33.79
C GLU A 120 -8.88 12.52 34.13
N LEU A 121 -9.04 11.22 34.37
CA LEU A 121 -7.91 10.30 34.58
C LEU A 121 -7.00 10.22 33.33
N ALA A 122 -7.58 10.14 32.13
CA ALA A 122 -6.81 10.08 30.89
C ALA A 122 -5.99 11.36 30.64
N GLU A 123 -6.56 12.54 30.95
CA GLU A 123 -5.85 13.82 30.89
C GLU A 123 -4.67 13.84 31.85
N VAL A 124 -4.89 13.46 33.12
CA VAL A 124 -3.82 13.38 34.13
C VAL A 124 -2.71 12.40 33.71
N MET A 125 -3.07 11.24 33.17
CA MET A 125 -2.09 10.27 32.65
C MET A 125 -1.29 10.83 31.47
N SER A 126 -1.94 11.57 30.58
CA SER A 126 -1.29 12.22 29.43
C SER A 126 -0.33 13.33 29.87
N ASP A 127 -0.70 14.13 30.86
CA ASP A 127 0.11 15.24 31.38
C ASP A 127 1.37 14.75 32.13
N ILE A 128 1.25 13.61 32.81
CA ILE A 128 2.37 13.00 33.55
C ILE A 128 3.35 12.29 32.59
N TRP A 129 2.89 11.80 31.44
CA TRP A 129 3.72 11.04 30.52
C TRP A 129 4.66 11.94 29.70
N THR A 130 5.97 11.82 29.94
CA THR A 130 7.00 12.61 29.23
C THR A 130 7.73 11.82 28.13
N GLY A 131 7.36 10.56 27.91
CA GLY A 131 7.98 9.70 26.90
C GLY A 131 7.30 9.77 25.53
N ASP A 132 7.82 9.01 24.58
CA ASP A 132 7.17 8.88 23.28
C ASP A 132 5.83 8.14 23.40
N LEU A 133 4.83 8.58 22.64
CA LEU A 133 3.57 7.86 22.48
C LEU A 133 3.74 6.73 21.46
N PRO A 134 2.95 5.65 21.58
CA PRO A 134 2.90 4.62 20.53
C PRO A 134 2.57 5.24 19.17
N ALA A 135 3.24 4.76 18.13
CA ALA A 135 2.91 5.15 16.76
C ALA A 135 1.45 4.80 16.46
N LYS A 136 0.73 5.73 15.81
CA LYS A 136 -0.62 5.45 15.33
C LYS A 136 -0.57 4.36 14.26
N VAL A 137 -1.65 3.58 14.15
CA VAL A 137 -1.84 2.71 12.99
C VAL A 137 -1.84 3.59 11.74
N PRO A 138 -0.91 3.36 10.79
CA PRO A 138 -0.84 4.17 9.59
C PRO A 138 -2.12 3.99 8.77
N MET A 139 -2.81 5.09 8.49
CA MET A 139 -4.08 5.11 7.77
C MET A 139 -3.96 6.04 6.59
N LEU A 140 -4.35 5.56 5.41
CA LEU A 140 -4.47 6.42 4.24
C LEU A 140 -5.81 7.16 4.25
N PRO A 141 -5.81 8.46 3.93
CA PRO A 141 -7.03 9.18 3.60
C PRO A 141 -7.81 8.46 2.48
N LYS A 142 -9.14 8.59 2.49
CA LYS A 142 -9.97 8.03 1.40
C LYS A 142 -9.62 8.62 0.03
N VAL A 143 -9.31 9.91 -0.01
CA VAL A 143 -8.87 10.66 -1.18
C VAL A 143 -7.52 11.27 -0.86
N ILE A 144 -6.57 11.12 -1.77
CA ILE A 144 -5.21 11.65 -1.62
C ILE A 144 -5.04 12.74 -2.66
N SER A 145 -4.76 13.97 -2.22
CA SER A 145 -4.42 15.04 -3.15
C SER A 145 -2.93 15.04 -3.51
N THR A 146 -2.57 15.62 -4.65
CA THR A 146 -1.17 15.78 -5.07
C THR A 146 -0.39 16.57 -4.01
N LYS A 147 -1.00 17.62 -3.44
CA LYS A 147 -0.41 18.40 -2.36
C LYS A 147 -0.17 17.58 -1.10
N PHE A 148 -1.10 16.70 -0.73
CA PHE A 148 -0.92 15.79 0.41
C PHE A 148 0.27 14.87 0.18
N LEU A 149 0.36 14.26 -1.02
CA LEU A 149 1.47 13.40 -1.41
C LEU A 149 2.81 14.16 -1.36
N PHE A 150 2.93 15.28 -2.07
CA PHE A 150 4.20 16.00 -2.24
C PHE A 150 4.65 16.80 -1.01
N LYS A 151 3.78 17.02 -0.02
CA LYS A 151 4.15 17.54 1.32
C LYS A 151 4.68 16.46 2.26
N ASN A 152 4.52 15.17 1.94
CA ASN A 152 5.02 14.10 2.78
C ASN A 152 6.56 14.14 2.84
N LYS A 153 7.13 14.03 4.06
CA LYS A 153 8.60 14.10 4.27
C LYS A 153 9.37 12.99 3.54
N LYS A 154 8.79 11.78 3.46
CA LYS A 154 9.42 10.64 2.75
C LYS A 154 9.40 10.88 1.23
N VAL A 155 8.30 11.43 0.70
CA VAL A 155 8.22 11.86 -0.70
C VAL A 155 9.29 12.92 -1.03
N GLN A 156 9.46 13.92 -0.16
CA GLN A 156 10.50 14.94 -0.33
C GLN A 156 11.91 14.33 -0.35
N ALA A 157 12.21 13.42 0.58
CA ALA A 157 13.50 12.73 0.64
C ALA A 157 13.77 11.84 -0.60
N MET A 158 12.74 11.21 -1.17
CA MET A 158 12.85 10.48 -2.45
C MET A 158 13.20 11.44 -3.59
N ARG A 159 12.48 12.56 -3.70
CA ARG A 159 12.70 13.54 -4.79
C ARG A 159 14.09 14.19 -4.71
N GLU A 160 14.62 14.43 -3.52
CA GLU A 160 16.00 14.93 -3.34
C GLU A 160 17.05 13.98 -3.94
N LYS A 161 16.77 12.68 -3.95
CA LYS A 161 17.61 11.64 -4.58
C LYS A 161 17.32 11.43 -6.07
N SER A 162 16.46 12.26 -6.67
CA SER A 162 15.96 12.10 -8.04
C SER A 162 15.19 10.79 -8.27
N GLU A 163 14.50 10.31 -7.24
CA GLU A 163 13.56 9.19 -7.33
C GLU A 163 12.14 9.70 -7.64
N PHE A 164 11.28 8.81 -8.12
CA PHE A 164 9.91 9.11 -8.58
C PHE A 164 8.88 8.54 -7.61
N PRO A 165 8.50 9.27 -6.54
CA PRO A 165 7.38 8.90 -5.70
C PRO A 165 6.09 8.87 -6.50
N ILE A 166 5.29 7.82 -6.31
CA ILE A 166 4.06 7.55 -7.06
C ILE A 166 2.83 7.67 -6.17
N GLY A 167 2.91 7.15 -4.95
CA GLY A 167 1.77 7.08 -4.06
C GLY A 167 2.12 6.40 -2.75
N PHE A 168 1.11 5.78 -2.15
CA PHE A 168 1.27 5.06 -0.89
C PHE A 168 0.87 3.60 -1.02
N ASP A 169 1.63 2.71 -0.41
CA ASP A 169 1.22 1.33 -0.19
C ASP A 169 -0.08 1.30 0.63
N LYS A 170 -1.09 0.59 0.14
CA LYS A 170 -2.42 0.51 0.76
C LYS A 170 -2.42 -0.18 2.11
N GLU A 171 -1.49 -1.11 2.36
CA GLU A 171 -1.39 -1.86 3.61
C GLU A 171 -0.52 -1.14 4.64
N SER A 172 0.66 -0.67 4.23
CA SER A 172 1.62 -0.06 5.16
C SER A 172 1.48 1.46 5.31
N ALA A 173 0.75 2.12 4.39
CA ALA A 173 0.71 3.57 4.20
C ALA A 173 2.09 4.21 4.00
N GLU A 174 3.09 3.41 3.62
CA GLU A 174 4.42 3.90 3.30
C GLU A 174 4.46 4.47 1.89
N VAL A 175 5.34 5.45 1.68
CA VAL A 175 5.54 6.05 0.36
C VAL A 175 6.25 5.04 -0.54
N VAL A 176 5.70 4.85 -1.73
CA VAL A 176 6.25 3.94 -2.73
C VAL A 176 6.39 4.66 -4.08
N GLY A 177 7.31 4.17 -4.90
CA GLY A 177 7.63 4.80 -6.17
C GLY A 177 8.70 4.07 -6.96
N TYR A 178 9.15 4.72 -8.02
CA TYR A 178 10.20 4.25 -8.92
C TYR A 178 11.57 4.77 -8.47
N ILE A 179 12.55 3.87 -8.37
CA ILE A 179 13.95 4.18 -8.09
C ILE A 179 14.79 3.95 -9.36
N PRO A 180 15.07 5.01 -10.14
CA PRO A 180 15.61 4.88 -11.50
C PRO A 180 16.99 4.22 -11.59
N LYS A 181 17.81 4.35 -10.55
CA LYS A 181 19.16 3.74 -10.51
C LYS A 181 19.12 2.22 -10.32
N GLN A 182 18.01 1.66 -9.86
CA GLN A 182 17.88 0.24 -9.54
C GLN A 182 17.11 -0.55 -10.59
N THR A 183 16.42 0.14 -11.50
CA THR A 183 15.43 -0.46 -12.40
C THR A 183 15.59 0.13 -13.80
N LYS A 184 15.56 -0.72 -14.83
CA LYS A 184 15.96 -0.31 -16.19
C LYS A 184 15.09 0.79 -16.78
N TYR A 185 13.78 0.66 -16.61
CA TYR A 185 12.77 1.64 -16.99
C TYR A 185 11.50 1.40 -16.16
N PHE A 186 10.59 2.36 -16.16
CA PHE A 186 9.27 2.24 -15.54
C PHE A 186 8.18 2.26 -16.59
N MET A 187 7.15 1.42 -16.45
CA MET A 187 5.98 1.45 -17.35
C MET A 187 4.68 1.40 -16.55
N ALA A 188 3.92 2.47 -16.59
CA ALA A 188 2.56 2.49 -16.08
C ALA A 188 1.58 2.01 -17.16
N LEU A 189 0.80 0.99 -16.84
CA LEU A 189 -0.21 0.42 -17.70
C LEU A 189 -1.57 0.62 -17.05
N SER A 190 -2.30 1.61 -17.54
CA SER A 190 -3.58 2.03 -16.98
C SER A 190 -4.70 1.17 -17.56
N ASP A 191 -5.63 0.73 -16.71
CA ASP A 191 -6.84 0.00 -17.12
C ASP A 191 -8.02 0.96 -17.33
N THR A 192 -7.99 2.13 -16.67
CA THR A 192 -8.97 3.21 -16.87
C THR A 192 -8.30 4.54 -17.19
N PRO A 193 -9.01 5.47 -17.87
CA PRO A 193 -8.50 6.82 -18.12
C PRO A 193 -8.15 7.60 -16.84
N GLU A 194 -8.91 7.41 -15.75
CA GLU A 194 -8.64 8.08 -14.47
C GLU A 194 -7.30 7.64 -13.88
N GLN A 195 -6.96 6.35 -13.96
CA GLN A 195 -5.65 5.86 -13.52
C GLN A 195 -4.50 6.51 -14.31
N ASP A 196 -4.68 6.68 -15.63
CA ASP A 196 -3.72 7.35 -16.49
C ASP A 196 -3.56 8.82 -16.11
N GLU A 197 -4.68 9.54 -15.93
CA GLU A 197 -4.69 10.94 -15.50
C GLU A 197 -4.02 11.13 -14.13
N TYR A 198 -4.33 10.31 -13.14
CA TYR A 198 -3.74 10.40 -11.79
C TYR A 198 -2.24 10.11 -11.79
N PHE A 199 -1.81 9.12 -12.58
CA PHE A 199 -0.39 8.84 -12.75
C PHE A 199 0.31 9.99 -13.49
N GLU A 200 -0.27 10.50 -14.58
CA GLU A 200 0.27 11.61 -15.36
C GLU A 200 0.47 12.86 -14.50
N ASN A 201 -0.53 13.25 -13.71
CA ASN A 201 -0.43 14.39 -12.79
C ASN A 201 0.73 14.21 -11.80
N THR A 202 0.89 13.00 -11.27
CA THR A 202 2.00 12.66 -10.37
C THR A 202 3.35 12.72 -11.09
N VAL A 203 3.42 12.26 -12.35
CA VAL A 203 4.62 12.33 -13.18
C VAL A 203 5.00 13.79 -13.46
N LEU A 204 4.06 14.62 -13.89
CA LEU A 204 4.30 16.04 -14.20
C LEU A 204 4.81 16.82 -12.99
N GLU A 205 4.23 16.60 -11.80
CA GLU A 205 4.71 17.19 -10.55
C GLU A 205 6.16 16.79 -10.21
N ASN A 206 6.51 15.52 -10.43
CA ASN A 206 7.89 15.05 -10.25
C ASN A 206 8.85 15.67 -11.26
N PHE A 207 8.47 15.72 -12.55
CA PHE A 207 9.29 16.34 -13.60
C PHE A 207 9.48 17.84 -13.36
N SER A 208 8.43 18.56 -12.95
CA SER A 208 8.49 19.97 -12.56
C SER A 208 9.49 20.20 -11.42
N TYR A 209 9.47 19.37 -10.38
CA TYR A 209 10.43 19.44 -9.28
C TYR A 209 11.89 19.14 -9.71
N LEU A 210 12.06 18.24 -10.68
CA LEU A 210 13.37 17.80 -11.17
C LEU A 210 13.97 18.72 -12.23
N LYS A 211 13.16 19.57 -12.85
CA LYS A 211 13.62 20.56 -13.83
C LYS A 211 14.74 21.42 -13.23
N GLY A 212 15.77 21.65 -14.04
CA GLY A 212 16.99 22.35 -13.61
C GLY A 212 17.99 21.49 -12.81
N LYS A 213 17.55 20.40 -12.16
CA LYS A 213 18.43 19.45 -11.44
C LYS A 213 18.93 18.35 -12.37
N VAL A 214 18.02 17.78 -13.15
CA VAL A 214 18.31 16.78 -14.19
C VAL A 214 17.88 17.33 -15.54
N LYS A 215 18.27 16.69 -16.64
CA LYS A 215 17.72 17.03 -17.96
C LYS A 215 16.38 16.34 -18.13
N THR A 216 15.31 17.09 -18.32
CA THR A 216 13.95 16.54 -18.46
C THR A 216 13.50 16.57 -19.92
N ILE A 217 12.99 15.45 -20.43
CA ILE A 217 12.56 15.30 -21.82
C ILE A 217 11.20 14.63 -21.85
N VAL A 218 10.33 15.04 -22.76
CA VAL A 218 9.11 14.31 -23.12
C VAL A 218 9.11 13.97 -24.60
N PHE A 219 8.68 12.75 -24.92
CA PHE A 219 8.40 12.30 -26.28
C PHE A 219 6.90 12.48 -26.55
N ASP A 220 6.56 13.58 -27.23
CA ASP A 220 5.18 14.01 -27.41
C ASP A 220 4.57 13.41 -28.68
N LEU A 221 3.89 12.27 -28.51
CA LEU A 221 3.28 11.51 -29.61
C LEU A 221 1.95 12.12 -30.09
N SER A 222 1.27 12.89 -29.26
CA SER A 222 -0.06 13.47 -29.54
C SER A 222 -0.05 14.99 -29.71
N GLY A 223 1.05 15.66 -29.35
CA GLY A 223 1.16 17.12 -29.33
C GLY A 223 0.66 17.74 -28.01
N LYS A 224 0.28 16.93 -27.02
CA LYS A 224 -0.30 17.35 -25.74
C LYS A 224 0.65 18.20 -24.88
N TYR A 225 1.97 18.00 -25.03
CA TYR A 225 2.99 18.60 -24.18
C TYR A 225 3.78 19.72 -24.87
N THR A 226 3.39 20.12 -26.09
CA THR A 226 4.05 21.17 -26.88
C THR A 226 4.36 22.45 -26.09
N GLU A 227 3.45 22.86 -25.21
CA GLU A 227 3.58 24.10 -24.40
C GLU A 227 4.13 23.86 -22.98
N GLN A 228 4.41 22.61 -22.59
CA GLN A 228 4.85 22.22 -21.25
C GLN A 228 6.36 22.49 -21.00
N THR A 229 6.83 23.63 -21.49
CA THR A 229 8.22 24.09 -21.30
C THR A 229 8.55 24.40 -19.85
N ASP A 230 7.53 24.61 -19.00
CA ASP A 230 7.68 24.77 -17.56
C ASP A 230 8.04 23.47 -16.83
N VAL A 231 7.76 22.30 -17.44
CA VAL A 231 8.01 20.97 -16.88
C VAL A 231 9.21 20.29 -17.53
N PHE A 232 9.34 20.39 -18.85
CA PHE A 232 10.38 19.70 -19.63
C PHE A 232 11.39 20.67 -20.23
N ASP A 233 12.69 20.36 -20.12
CA ASP A 233 13.76 21.10 -20.82
C ASP A 233 13.65 20.91 -22.34
N ASN A 234 13.16 19.75 -22.79
CA ASN A 234 12.96 19.43 -24.20
C ASN A 234 11.65 18.67 -24.43
N VAL A 235 10.81 19.20 -25.32
CA VAL A 235 9.65 18.52 -25.88
C VAL A 235 10.02 18.04 -27.28
N ILE A 236 9.96 16.74 -27.52
CA ILE A 236 10.33 16.13 -28.80
C ILE A 236 9.06 15.64 -29.48
N GLY A 237 8.66 16.32 -30.56
CA GLY A 237 7.49 15.94 -31.34
C GLY A 237 7.70 14.64 -32.12
N VAL A 238 6.60 14.02 -32.54
CA VAL A 238 6.56 12.70 -33.20
C VAL A 238 7.59 12.50 -34.32
N ASP A 239 7.81 13.52 -35.15
CA ASP A 239 8.70 13.44 -36.31
C ASP A 239 10.19 13.36 -35.92
N ASP A 240 10.56 13.91 -34.75
CA ASP A 240 11.95 14.00 -34.30
C ASP A 240 12.35 12.89 -33.31
N ILE A 241 11.39 12.12 -32.79
CA ILE A 241 11.65 11.08 -31.78
C ILE A 241 12.64 10.04 -32.31
N GLY A 242 12.49 9.58 -33.55
CA GLY A 242 13.39 8.59 -34.14
C GLY A 242 14.85 9.07 -34.18
N MET A 243 15.08 10.34 -34.52
CA MET A 243 16.41 10.95 -34.52
C MET A 243 16.94 11.11 -33.08
N MET A 244 16.08 11.50 -32.15
CA MET A 244 16.44 11.67 -30.75
C MET A 244 16.85 10.35 -30.09
N VAL A 245 16.15 9.24 -30.37
CA VAL A 245 16.53 7.90 -29.87
C VAL A 245 17.92 7.51 -30.34
N LYS A 246 18.26 7.72 -31.62
CA LYS A 246 19.62 7.47 -32.13
C LYS A 246 20.67 8.31 -31.43
N LYS A 247 20.39 9.60 -31.23
CA LYS A 247 21.27 10.51 -30.49
C LYS A 247 21.51 10.05 -29.05
N LEU A 248 20.46 9.55 -28.38
CA LEU A 248 20.55 8.98 -27.04
C LEU A 248 21.37 7.68 -27.04
N GLY A 249 21.26 6.84 -28.07
CA GLY A 249 22.12 5.67 -28.26
C GLY A 249 23.60 6.03 -28.29
N SER A 250 23.99 7.01 -29.13
CA SER A 250 25.37 7.51 -29.16
C SER A 250 25.80 8.16 -27.84
N GLU A 251 24.90 8.86 -27.16
CA GLU A 251 25.17 9.42 -25.83
C GLU A 251 25.44 8.30 -24.81
N ILE A 252 24.68 7.20 -24.81
CA ILE A 252 24.92 6.04 -23.93
C ILE A 252 26.35 5.52 -24.09
N GLU A 253 26.79 5.30 -25.34
CA GLU A 253 28.14 4.81 -25.64
C GLU A 253 29.22 5.76 -25.14
N LYS A 254 29.02 7.07 -25.35
CA LYS A 254 29.94 8.10 -24.85
C LYS A 254 30.02 8.10 -23.33
N ARG A 255 28.88 8.03 -22.64
CA ARG A 255 28.83 8.05 -21.17
C ARG A 255 29.46 6.81 -20.55
N ALA A 256 29.32 5.65 -21.20
CA ALA A 256 29.94 4.40 -20.75
C ALA A 256 31.48 4.51 -20.64
N VAL A 257 32.11 5.39 -21.42
CA VAL A 257 33.55 5.65 -21.38
C VAL A 257 33.90 6.84 -20.48
N THR A 258 33.08 7.89 -20.50
CA THR A 258 33.43 9.19 -19.90
C THR A 258 32.99 9.38 -18.45
N GLY A 259 32.10 8.53 -17.91
CA GLY A 259 31.76 8.52 -16.48
C GLY A 259 30.54 9.38 -16.11
N GLU A 260 30.64 10.17 -15.04
CA GLU A 260 29.48 10.90 -14.49
C GLU A 260 28.98 12.03 -15.39
N HIS A 261 27.69 12.03 -15.66
CA HIS A 261 26.99 13.06 -16.42
C HIS A 261 25.73 13.50 -15.69
N ARG A 262 25.24 14.69 -16.02
CA ARG A 262 23.90 15.12 -15.60
C ARG A 262 22.87 14.07 -16.07
N PRO A 263 22.05 13.52 -15.16
CA PRO A 263 21.05 12.52 -15.52
C PRO A 263 20.04 13.07 -16.55
N ILE A 264 19.53 12.19 -17.41
CA ILE A 264 18.46 12.48 -18.36
C ILE A 264 17.25 11.63 -17.98
N TYR A 265 16.11 12.27 -17.80
CA TYR A 265 14.84 11.62 -17.54
C TYR A 265 13.91 11.87 -18.71
N ILE A 266 13.33 10.80 -19.25
CA ILE A 266 12.51 10.85 -20.45
C ILE A 266 11.14 10.27 -20.12
N TYR A 267 10.11 11.10 -20.25
CA TYR A 267 8.72 10.68 -20.17
C TYR A 267 8.18 10.35 -21.57
N ILE A 268 7.52 9.21 -21.69
CA ILE A 268 7.03 8.66 -22.96
C ILE A 268 5.56 8.26 -22.74
N PRO A 269 4.64 9.24 -22.79
CA PRO A 269 3.21 9.00 -22.68
C PRO A 269 2.68 8.26 -23.92
N GLU A 270 1.51 7.63 -23.80
CA GLU A 270 0.83 6.95 -24.92
C GLU A 270 1.74 5.93 -25.65
N ALA A 271 2.56 5.21 -24.90
CA ALA A 271 3.64 4.39 -25.45
C ALA A 271 3.15 3.26 -26.37
N GLU A 272 1.88 2.86 -26.27
CA GLU A 272 1.24 1.92 -27.20
C GLU A 272 1.26 2.41 -28.67
N GLN A 273 1.35 3.73 -28.88
CA GLN A 273 1.32 4.35 -30.20
C GLN A 273 2.70 4.47 -30.86
N LEU A 274 3.79 4.28 -30.10
CA LEU A 274 5.18 4.42 -30.59
C LEU A 274 5.42 3.65 -31.89
N ALA A 275 4.98 2.39 -31.91
CA ALA A 275 5.21 1.48 -33.01
C ALA A 275 4.39 1.82 -34.27
N GLN A 276 3.29 2.57 -34.11
CA GLN A 276 2.40 2.97 -35.21
C GLN A 276 2.79 4.33 -35.80
N LYS A 277 3.26 5.24 -34.95
CA LYS A 277 3.54 6.64 -35.32
C LYS A 277 4.98 6.88 -35.75
N ILE A 278 5.93 6.05 -35.33
CA ILE A 278 7.37 6.30 -35.54
C ILE A 278 8.04 5.10 -36.19
N MET A 279 8.81 5.36 -37.25
CA MET A 279 9.76 4.38 -37.78
C MET A 279 10.99 4.30 -36.88
N LEU A 280 10.91 3.47 -35.84
CA LEU A 280 11.97 3.26 -34.86
C LEU A 280 12.66 1.91 -35.07
N SER A 281 13.99 1.89 -34.99
CA SER A 281 14.76 0.64 -34.94
C SER A 281 14.55 -0.06 -33.60
N VAL A 282 14.23 -1.35 -33.66
CA VAL A 282 14.10 -2.21 -32.47
C VAL A 282 15.40 -2.25 -31.69
N ASP A 283 16.54 -2.35 -32.40
CA ASP A 283 17.87 -2.40 -31.78
C ASP A 283 18.20 -1.09 -31.05
N ASP A 284 17.89 0.06 -31.66
CA ASP A 284 18.14 1.37 -31.05
C ASP A 284 17.35 1.51 -29.75
N LEU A 285 16.05 1.18 -29.76
CA LEU A 285 15.23 1.22 -28.55
C LEU A 285 15.71 0.21 -27.51
N GLN A 286 16.09 -1.00 -27.92
CA GLN A 286 16.60 -2.04 -27.03
C GLN A 286 17.88 -1.58 -26.31
N VAL A 287 18.78 -0.87 -27.00
CA VAL A 287 19.97 -0.28 -26.37
C VAL A 287 19.57 0.70 -25.26
N LEU A 288 18.61 1.59 -25.53
CA LEU A 288 18.11 2.53 -24.52
C LEU A 288 17.52 1.80 -23.31
N LEU A 289 16.62 0.84 -23.54
CA LEU A 289 15.95 0.08 -22.48
C LEU A 289 16.92 -0.76 -21.63
N GLN A 290 18.00 -1.27 -22.22
CA GLN A 290 18.91 -2.19 -21.53
C GLN A 290 20.15 -1.51 -20.93
N LYS A 291 20.59 -0.38 -21.48
CA LYS A 291 21.85 0.28 -21.08
C LYS A 291 21.66 1.69 -20.55
N GLY A 292 20.54 2.37 -20.83
CA GLY A 292 20.33 3.77 -20.45
C GLY A 292 20.50 4.02 -18.95
N TYR A 293 19.84 3.22 -18.11
CA TYR A 293 19.87 3.41 -16.66
C TYR A 293 21.27 3.30 -16.04
N LEU A 294 22.17 2.51 -16.66
CA LEU A 294 23.56 2.34 -16.21
C LEU A 294 24.39 3.61 -16.33
N VAL A 295 23.97 4.53 -17.21
CA VAL A 295 24.67 5.79 -17.53
C VAL A 295 23.81 7.02 -17.22
N GLY A 296 22.80 6.87 -16.36
CA GLY A 296 21.94 7.96 -15.90
C GLY A 296 20.94 8.45 -16.94
N ILE A 297 20.50 7.59 -17.87
CA ILE A 297 19.39 7.87 -18.80
C ILE A 297 18.20 6.99 -18.38
N HIS A 298 17.16 7.61 -17.83
CA HIS A 298 16.04 6.93 -17.21
C HIS A 298 14.76 7.15 -18.01
N LEU A 299 14.00 6.07 -18.22
CA LEU A 299 12.82 6.04 -19.08
C LEU A 299 11.57 5.74 -18.25
N ILE A 300 10.52 6.53 -18.44
CA ILE A 300 9.23 6.39 -17.79
C ILE A 300 8.17 6.38 -18.89
N PHE A 301 7.44 5.29 -19.01
CA PHE A 301 6.36 5.11 -19.99
C PHE A 301 5.01 5.15 -19.29
N SER A 302 4.00 5.72 -19.94
CA SER A 302 2.58 5.42 -19.64
C SER A 302 1.90 4.89 -20.90
N ALA A 303 0.95 3.98 -20.74
CA ALA A 303 0.21 3.40 -21.84
C ALA A 303 -1.14 2.84 -21.39
N ASP A 304 -2.09 2.78 -22.32
CA ASP A 304 -3.30 1.98 -22.15
C ASP A 304 -2.92 0.48 -22.12
N GLN A 305 -3.33 -0.20 -21.04
CA GLN A 305 -2.94 -1.59 -20.79
C GLN A 305 -3.42 -2.53 -21.91
N LYS A 306 -4.64 -2.33 -22.40
CA LYS A 306 -5.26 -3.22 -23.39
C LYS A 306 -4.66 -3.01 -24.78
N ALA A 307 -4.40 -1.78 -25.16
CA ALA A 307 -3.73 -1.41 -26.41
C ALA A 307 -2.28 -1.91 -26.42
N MET A 308 -1.53 -1.74 -25.33
CA MET A 308 -0.18 -2.29 -25.20
C MET A 308 -0.17 -3.82 -25.30
N SER A 309 -1.14 -4.49 -24.65
CA SER A 309 -1.27 -5.95 -24.69
C SER A 309 -1.60 -6.50 -26.07
N SER A 310 -2.41 -5.77 -26.84
CA SER A 310 -2.84 -6.17 -28.19
C SER A 310 -1.88 -5.75 -29.30
N GLY A 311 -0.84 -4.97 -29.00
CA GLY A 311 0.17 -4.55 -29.98
C GLY A 311 0.99 -5.73 -30.55
N PHE A 312 0.97 -5.88 -31.88
CA PHE A 312 1.67 -6.96 -32.59
C PHE A 312 2.99 -6.55 -33.25
N GLN A 313 3.27 -5.25 -33.32
CA GLN A 313 4.51 -4.73 -33.90
C GLN A 313 5.71 -5.06 -33.00
N ASP A 314 6.92 -5.14 -33.56
CA ASP A 314 8.08 -5.61 -32.82
C ASP A 314 8.50 -4.66 -31.69
N ILE A 315 8.30 -3.35 -31.86
CA ILE A 315 8.46 -2.36 -30.78
C ILE A 315 7.46 -2.63 -29.63
N SER A 316 6.19 -2.91 -29.93
CA SER A 316 5.19 -3.26 -28.91
C SER A 316 5.56 -4.56 -28.18
N LYS A 317 6.05 -5.57 -28.92
CA LYS A 317 6.54 -6.83 -28.31
C LYS A 317 7.74 -6.58 -27.40
N LEU A 318 8.68 -5.75 -27.81
CA LEU A 318 9.87 -5.40 -27.02
C LEU A 318 9.47 -4.75 -25.69
N LEU A 319 8.56 -3.77 -25.75
CA LEU A 319 8.08 -3.04 -24.57
C LEU A 319 7.33 -3.95 -23.59
N ARG A 320 6.48 -4.87 -24.08
CA ARG A 320 5.62 -5.69 -23.22
C ARG A 320 6.30 -6.93 -22.60
N ASN A 321 7.32 -7.50 -23.25
CA ASN A 321 7.82 -8.83 -22.87
C ASN A 321 8.77 -8.85 -21.66
N SER A 322 9.28 -7.71 -21.21
CA SER A 322 10.31 -7.66 -20.15
C SER A 322 10.25 -6.37 -19.34
N ILE A 323 9.05 -5.96 -18.94
CA ILE A 323 8.85 -4.78 -18.09
C ILE A 323 9.48 -5.06 -16.71
N PRO A 324 10.51 -4.29 -16.30
CA PRO A 324 11.24 -4.59 -15.07
C PRO A 324 10.55 -4.03 -13.83
N ALA A 325 9.83 -2.91 -13.96
CA ALA A 325 9.06 -2.26 -12.91
C ALA A 325 7.95 -1.41 -13.54
N GLY A 326 6.83 -1.24 -12.84
CA GLY A 326 5.70 -0.54 -13.40
C GLY A 326 4.44 -0.54 -12.54
N LEU A 327 3.37 0.02 -13.09
CA LEU A 327 2.02 -0.05 -12.55
C LEU A 327 1.15 -0.92 -13.45
N ILE A 328 0.27 -1.73 -12.85
CA ILE A 328 -0.80 -2.47 -13.53
C ILE A 328 -2.13 -2.02 -12.95
N GLY A 329 -2.96 -1.40 -13.80
CA GLY A 329 -4.27 -0.89 -13.43
C GLY A 329 -5.33 -1.96 -13.22
N SER A 330 -5.18 -3.15 -13.82
CA SER A 330 -6.13 -4.25 -13.67
C SER A 330 -5.82 -5.17 -12.49
N LYS A 331 -6.72 -6.12 -12.21
CA LYS A 331 -6.39 -7.30 -11.41
C LYS A 331 -5.19 -8.05 -12.01
N LEU A 332 -4.33 -8.61 -11.16
CA LEU A 332 -3.17 -9.38 -11.59
C LEU A 332 -3.57 -10.66 -12.32
N SER A 333 -4.74 -11.23 -12.02
CA SER A 333 -5.34 -12.38 -12.69
C SER A 333 -5.84 -12.10 -14.10
N ASP A 334 -6.10 -10.83 -14.42
CA ASP A 334 -6.78 -10.43 -15.67
C ASP A 334 -5.80 -9.94 -16.75
N GLN A 335 -4.49 -9.98 -16.46
CA GLN A 335 -3.42 -9.55 -17.35
C GLN A 335 -2.40 -10.66 -17.61
N ASN A 336 -1.66 -10.56 -18.72
CA ASN A 336 -0.62 -11.51 -19.13
C ASN A 336 0.73 -10.85 -19.43
N LEU A 337 0.91 -9.59 -19.03
CA LEU A 337 2.08 -8.76 -19.26
C LEU A 337 3.19 -9.07 -18.24
N ILE A 338 2.82 -9.25 -16.97
CA ILE A 338 3.74 -9.55 -15.87
C ILE A 338 3.47 -10.94 -15.28
N LYS A 339 4.55 -11.62 -14.91
CA LYS A 339 4.53 -12.97 -14.32
C LYS A 339 4.65 -12.88 -12.81
N VAL A 340 3.52 -12.69 -12.14
CA VAL A 340 3.41 -12.56 -10.68
C VAL A 340 2.35 -13.50 -10.14
N THR A 341 2.42 -13.80 -8.85
CA THR A 341 1.39 -14.58 -8.16
C THR A 341 0.12 -13.74 -8.06
N SER A 342 -1.02 -14.32 -8.45
CA SER A 342 -2.33 -13.66 -8.38
C SER A 342 -3.37 -14.58 -7.78
N SER A 343 -4.49 -14.00 -7.35
CA SER A 343 -5.66 -14.72 -6.84
C SER A 343 -6.90 -14.28 -7.60
N TYR A 344 -7.70 -15.23 -8.08
CA TYR A 344 -8.97 -14.90 -8.75
C TYR A 344 -9.99 -14.19 -7.85
N ARG A 345 -9.78 -14.23 -6.54
CA ARG A 345 -10.64 -13.54 -5.55
C ARG A 345 -10.14 -12.14 -5.20
N GLU A 346 -9.06 -11.68 -5.83
CA GLU A 346 -8.59 -10.33 -5.59
C GLU A 346 -9.68 -9.31 -6.00
N PRO A 347 -9.90 -8.26 -5.19
CA PRO A 347 -10.87 -7.24 -5.54
C PRO A 347 -10.39 -6.48 -6.78
N PHE A 348 -11.35 -5.91 -7.51
CA PHE A 348 -11.05 -4.95 -8.56
C PHE A 348 -10.15 -3.83 -8.02
N VAL A 349 -9.27 -3.36 -8.89
CA VAL A 349 -8.41 -2.23 -8.59
C VAL A 349 -9.21 -0.96 -8.80
N GLY A 350 -9.24 -0.08 -7.80
CA GLY A 350 -9.94 1.20 -7.90
C GLY A 350 -9.31 2.14 -8.92
N GLN A 351 -10.06 3.16 -9.34
CA GLN A 351 -9.57 4.20 -10.25
C GLN A 351 -8.37 4.98 -9.65
N ASP A 352 -8.35 5.13 -8.33
CA ASP A 352 -7.25 5.74 -7.57
C ASP A 352 -6.27 4.71 -7.02
N GLU A 353 -6.29 3.48 -7.52
CA GLU A 353 -5.41 2.40 -7.11
C GLU A 353 -4.67 1.81 -8.32
N SER A 354 -3.51 1.22 -8.07
CA SER A 354 -2.79 0.42 -9.06
C SER A 354 -1.89 -0.60 -8.38
N ASN A 355 -1.53 -1.67 -9.08
CA ASN A 355 -0.55 -2.64 -8.57
C ASN A 355 0.86 -2.22 -9.02
N LEU A 356 1.66 -1.70 -8.09
CA LEU A 356 3.08 -1.44 -8.31
C LEU A 356 3.83 -2.75 -8.26
N PHE A 357 4.62 -3.03 -9.29
CA PHE A 357 5.50 -4.19 -9.31
C PHE A 357 6.95 -3.78 -9.55
N ILE A 358 7.87 -4.49 -8.89
CA ILE A 358 9.31 -4.42 -9.13
C ILE A 358 9.81 -5.86 -9.24
N GLY A 359 10.17 -6.28 -10.45
CA GLY A 359 10.46 -7.67 -10.75
C GLY A 359 9.23 -8.56 -10.53
N ARG A 360 9.20 -9.30 -9.41
CA ARG A 360 8.10 -10.21 -9.04
C ARG A 360 7.36 -9.81 -7.77
N GLU A 361 7.85 -8.80 -7.07
CA GLU A 361 7.19 -8.25 -5.89
C GLU A 361 6.10 -7.28 -6.34
N VAL A 362 4.93 -7.38 -5.72
CA VAL A 362 3.77 -6.56 -6.06
C VAL A 362 3.16 -6.00 -4.78
N THR A 363 2.84 -4.71 -4.83
CA THR A 363 2.18 -3.99 -3.75
C THR A 363 1.03 -3.18 -4.33
N LYS A 364 -0.11 -3.17 -3.66
CA LYS A 364 -1.24 -2.32 -4.06
C LYS A 364 -0.99 -0.89 -3.59
N VAL A 365 -1.02 0.05 -4.52
CA VAL A 365 -0.71 1.45 -4.30
C VAL A 365 -1.94 2.30 -4.48
N LYS A 366 -2.11 3.29 -3.61
CA LYS A 366 -3.11 4.35 -3.71
C LYS A 366 -2.45 5.59 -4.31
N LEU A 367 -2.97 6.05 -5.44
CA LEU A 367 -2.52 7.20 -6.20
C LEU A 367 -3.11 8.49 -5.63
N ALA A 368 -2.49 9.63 -5.96
CA ALA A 368 -3.11 10.93 -5.72
C ALA A 368 -4.20 11.16 -6.78
N SER A 369 -5.45 11.24 -6.36
CA SER A 369 -6.64 11.34 -7.22
C SER A 369 -7.30 12.73 -7.24
N GLU A 370 -6.75 13.68 -6.49
CA GLU A 370 -7.21 15.07 -6.46
C GLU A 370 -6.04 16.02 -6.77
N VAL A 371 -6.22 16.90 -7.75
CA VAL A 371 -5.26 17.95 -8.10
C VAL A 371 -5.72 19.25 -7.45
N ASP A 372 -4.88 19.81 -6.58
CA ASP A 372 -5.12 21.07 -5.86
C ASP A 372 -4.75 22.33 -6.66
#